data_AF-A0A645BEY0-F1
#
_entry.id   AF-A0A645BEY0-F1
#
_cell.length_a   1.000
_cell.length_b   1.000
_cell.length_c   1.000
_cell.angle_alpha   90.00
_cell.angle_beta   90.00
_cell.angle_gamma   90.00
#
_symmetry.space_group_name_H-M   'P 1'
#
loop_
_entity.id
_entity.type
_entity.pdbx_description
1 polymer ?
#
loop_
_entity_poly.entity_id
_entity_poly.type
_entity_poly.pdbx_seq_one_letter_code
_entity_poly.pdbx_strand_id
1 'polypeptide(L)'
;MLGISGYDYFQSGTINLTFLAAAVFLFVSAKTELQVAVFRQMRVLAQKKADLTAKGVMPAKHYTALNGAQARDIINLFGPDYYYIVLVVDNNFRLCGTLTETEVWEGLPYHGLYAKIGKFL
;
A
#
# COMPACT_ATOMS: atom_id res chain seq x y z
N MET A 1 -20.39 -23.20 -18.84
CA MET A 1 -21.14 -23.82 -17.72
C MET A 1 -21.04 -23.01 -16.40
N LEU A 2 -20.92 -21.68 -16.43
CA LEU A 2 -20.99 -20.82 -15.23
C LEU A 2 -22.17 -19.82 -15.27
N GLY A 3 -22.72 -19.54 -16.46
CA GLY A 3 -23.83 -18.59 -16.63
C GLY A 3 -25.22 -19.17 -16.33
N ILE A 4 -25.37 -20.50 -16.28
CA ILE A 4 -26.68 -21.14 -16.08
C ILE A 4 -27.03 -21.19 -14.57
N SER A 5 -26.02 -21.32 -13.71
CA SER A 5 -26.20 -21.38 -12.25
C SER A 5 -26.61 -20.05 -11.61
N GLY A 6 -26.39 -18.91 -12.29
CA GLY A 6 -26.80 -17.60 -11.79
C GLY A 6 -28.28 -17.28 -12.02
N TYR A 7 -28.87 -17.84 -13.08
CA TYR A 7 -30.25 -17.54 -13.49
C TYR A 7 -31.29 -18.26 -12.61
N ASP A 8 -31.02 -19.52 -12.23
CA ASP A 8 -31.90 -20.28 -11.32
C ASP A 8 -31.92 -19.72 -9.89
N TYR A 9 -30.85 -19.06 -9.45
CA TYR A 9 -30.74 -18.49 -8.09
C TYR A 9 -31.57 -17.21 -7.91
N PHE A 10 -31.87 -16.49 -9.00
CA PHE A 10 -32.66 -15.26 -8.95
C PHE A 10 -34.16 -15.52 -8.83
N GLN A 11 -34.63 -16.69 -9.29
CA GLN A 11 -36.06 -17.03 -9.32
C GLN A 11 -36.55 -17.74 -8.05
N SER A 12 -35.66 -18.43 -7.33
CA SER A 12 -35.96 -19.04 -6.02
C SER A 12 -35.59 -18.07 -4.92
N GLY A 13 -36.55 -17.29 -4.42
CA GLY A 13 -36.40 -16.27 -3.37
C GLY A 13 -35.99 -16.80 -1.98
N THR A 14 -35.10 -17.78 -1.91
CA THR A 14 -34.50 -18.30 -0.69
C THR A 14 -33.06 -17.79 -0.65
N ILE A 15 -32.86 -16.62 -0.06
CA ILE A 15 -31.52 -16.13 0.28
C ILE A 15 -30.93 -17.16 1.25
N ASN A 16 -30.10 -18.06 0.73
CA ASN A 16 -29.47 -19.10 1.54
C ASN A 16 -28.55 -18.42 2.55
N LEU A 17 -28.83 -18.62 3.85
CA LEU A 17 -28.07 -18.05 4.96
C LEU A 17 -26.55 -18.30 4.84
N THR A 18 -26.18 -19.43 4.22
CA THR A 18 -24.80 -19.79 3.88
C THR A 18 -24.13 -18.80 2.92
N PHE A 19 -24.84 -18.25 1.94
CA PHE A 19 -24.29 -17.23 1.02
C PHE A 19 -24.05 -15.90 1.74
N LEU A 20 -24.95 -15.52 2.64
CA LEU A 20 -24.76 -14.34 3.49
C LEU A 20 -23.56 -14.54 4.42
N ALA A 21 -23.43 -15.73 5.03
CA ALA A 21 -22.30 -16.08 5.89
C ALA A 21 -20.97 -16.09 5.12
N ALA A 22 -20.96 -16.62 3.90
CA ALA A 22 -19.79 -16.63 3.01
C ALA A 22 -19.39 -15.20 2.59
N ALA A 23 -20.35 -14.33 2.28
CA ALA A 23 -20.09 -12.93 1.96
C ALA A 23 -19.45 -12.17 3.13
N VAL A 24 -19.95 -12.37 4.35
CA VAL A 24 -19.35 -11.80 5.57
C VAL A 24 -17.94 -12.36 5.78
N PHE A 25 -17.75 -13.67 5.64
CA PHE A 25 -16.46 -14.31 5.82
C PHE A 25 -15.41 -13.81 4.81
N LEU A 26 -15.79 -13.69 3.53
CA LEU A 26 -14.94 -13.11 2.49
C LEU A 26 -14.61 -11.65 2.78
N PHE A 27 -15.59 -10.86 3.21
CA PHE A 27 -15.37 -9.46 3.54
C PHE A 27 -14.42 -9.27 4.71
N VAL A 28 -14.53 -10.10 5.76
CA VAL A 28 -13.60 -10.08 6.90
C VAL A 28 -12.20 -10.52 6.48
N SER A 29 -12.09 -11.61 5.72
CA SER A 29 -10.82 -12.16 5.24
C SER A 29 -10.07 -11.17 4.35
N ALA A 30 -10.75 -10.53 3.40
CA ALA A 30 -10.17 -9.53 2.53
C ALA A 30 -9.65 -8.31 3.32
N LYS A 31 -10.35 -7.91 4.39
CA LYS A 31 -9.88 -6.84 5.28
C LYS A 31 -8.65 -7.25 6.10
N THR A 32 -8.57 -8.49 6.53
CA THR A 32 -7.42 -9.00 7.29
C THR A 32 -6.17 -9.08 6.42
N GLU A 33 -6.30 -9.52 5.17
CA GLU A 33 -5.17 -9.55 4.21
C GLU A 33 -4.55 -8.17 3.97
N LEU A 34 -5.38 -7.13 3.83
CA LEU A 34 -4.89 -5.76 3.67
C LEU A 34 -4.10 -5.26 4.87
N GLN A 35 -4.53 -5.59 6.10
CA GLN A 35 -3.81 -5.20 7.31
C GLN A 35 -2.49 -5.97 7.45
N VAL A 36 -2.48 -7.27 7.17
CA VAL A 36 -1.28 -8.11 7.24
C VAL A 36 -0.20 -7.61 6.26
N ALA A 37 -0.59 -7.14 5.07
CA ALA A 37 0.35 -6.60 4.09
C ALA A 37 1.12 -5.37 4.61
N VAL A 38 0.42 -4.43 5.26
CA VAL A 38 1.03 -3.22 5.83
C VAL A 38 1.96 -3.56 6.99
N PHE A 39 1.54 -4.46 7.89
CA PHE A 39 2.38 -4.92 9.01
C PHE A 39 3.66 -5.60 8.52
N ARG A 40 3.58 -6.40 7.44
CA ARG A 40 4.76 -7.03 6.84
C ARG A 40 5.74 -5.98 6.32
N GLN A 41 5.25 -4.93 5.67
CA GLN A 41 6.10 -3.85 5.15
C GLN A 41 6.76 -3.04 6.28
N MET A 42 6.04 -2.74 7.37
CA MET A 42 6.65 -2.08 8.54
C MET A 42 7.76 -2.92 9.17
N ARG A 43 7.59 -4.23 9.27
CA ARG A 43 8.64 -5.13 9.77
C ARG A 43 9.88 -5.11 8.86
N VAL A 44 9.67 -5.09 7.55
CA VAL A 44 10.76 -4.97 6.58
C VAL A 44 11.49 -3.64 6.76
N LEU A 45 10.78 -2.53 6.91
CA LEU A 45 11.40 -1.22 7.18
C LEU A 45 12.24 -1.23 8.46
N ALA A 46 11.71 -1.82 9.54
CA ALA A 46 12.45 -1.94 10.81
C ALA A 46 13.74 -2.75 10.63
N GLN A 47 13.69 -3.86 9.89
CA GLN A 47 14.87 -4.66 9.57
C GLN A 47 15.89 -3.87 8.75
N LYS A 48 15.45 -3.14 7.71
CA LYS A 48 16.34 -2.29 6.92
C LYS A 48 17.02 -1.21 7.75
N LYS A 49 16.27 -0.54 8.64
CA LYS A 49 16.83 0.47 9.55
C LYS A 49 17.92 -0.15 10.44
N ALA A 50 17.69 -1.35 10.98
CA ALA A 50 18.67 -2.07 11.77
C ALA A 50 19.91 -2.46 10.93
N ASP A 51 19.71 -3.00 9.72
CA ASP A 51 20.77 -3.38 8.80
C ASP A 51 21.64 -2.18 8.36
N LEU A 52 21.02 -1.05 8.00
CA LEU A 52 21.71 0.17 7.62
C LEU A 52 22.49 0.75 8.81
N THR A 53 21.93 0.68 10.02
CA THR A 53 22.62 1.12 11.26
C THR A 53 23.82 0.23 11.56
N ALA A 54 23.69 -1.09 11.38
CA ALA A 54 24.75 -2.05 11.66
C ALA A 54 25.88 -2.04 10.62
N LYS A 55 25.54 -1.93 9.33
CA LYS A 55 26.50 -1.97 8.23
C LYS A 55 27.04 -0.59 7.86
N GLY A 56 26.34 0.48 8.24
CA GLY A 56 26.65 1.87 7.88
C GLY A 56 26.37 2.23 6.42
N VAL A 57 26.14 1.24 5.56
CA VAL A 57 25.89 1.41 4.11
C VAL A 57 24.80 0.45 3.64
N MET A 58 23.94 0.94 2.75
CA MET A 58 22.91 0.16 2.07
C MET A 58 22.71 0.74 0.67
N PRO A 59 22.52 -0.09 -0.37
CA PRO A 59 22.22 0.42 -1.70
C PRO A 59 20.88 1.16 -1.68
N ALA A 60 20.87 2.37 -2.25
CA ALA A 60 19.68 3.21 -2.33
C ALA A 60 19.09 3.23 -3.73
N LYS A 61 17.75 3.21 -3.84
CA LYS A 61 17.02 3.32 -5.09
C LYS A 61 16.13 4.55 -5.08
N HIS A 62 16.13 5.28 -6.18
CA HIS A 62 15.39 6.53 -6.31
C HIS A 62 14.14 6.32 -7.15
N TYR A 63 13.01 6.88 -6.70
CA TYR A 63 11.78 6.98 -7.47
C TYR A 63 11.41 8.44 -7.67
N THR A 64 10.94 8.78 -8.86
CA THR A 64 10.43 10.12 -9.14
C THR A 64 8.91 10.09 -9.16
N ALA A 65 8.28 10.86 -8.28
CA ALA A 65 6.83 10.94 -8.16
C ALA A 65 6.35 12.38 -8.42
N LEU A 66 5.24 12.53 -9.14
CA LEU A 66 4.55 13.81 -9.23
C LEU A 66 3.96 14.16 -7.86
N ASN A 67 3.89 15.45 -7.52
CA ASN A 67 3.26 15.96 -6.30
C ASN A 67 1.83 15.38 -6.10
N GLY A 68 1.10 15.18 -7.21
CA GLY A 68 -0.24 14.59 -7.20
C GLY A 68 -0.34 13.08 -6.99
N ALA A 69 0.77 12.33 -6.98
CA ALA A 69 0.77 10.87 -6.82
C ALA A 69 0.32 10.45 -5.42
N GLN A 70 -0.35 9.30 -5.29
CA GLN A 70 -0.82 8.82 -3.99
C GLN A 70 0.31 8.10 -3.23
N ALA A 71 0.37 8.29 -1.91
CA ALA A 71 1.35 7.62 -1.04
C ALA A 71 1.29 6.09 -1.19
N ARG A 72 0.08 5.50 -1.32
CA ARG A 72 -0.09 4.05 -1.55
C ARG A 72 0.70 3.52 -2.75
N ASP A 73 0.70 4.27 -3.85
CA ASP A 73 1.27 3.81 -5.12
C ASP A 73 2.80 3.78 -5.01
N ILE A 74 3.36 4.67 -4.20
CA ILE A 74 4.79 4.76 -3.90
C ILE A 74 5.20 3.67 -2.91
N ILE A 75 4.41 3.48 -1.83
CA ILE A 75 4.68 2.48 -0.80
C ILE A 75 4.66 1.06 -1.38
N ASN A 76 3.76 0.78 -2.32
CA ASN A 76 3.70 -0.51 -3.02
C ASN A 76 4.97 -0.81 -3.85
N LEU A 77 5.80 0.19 -4.15
CA LEU A 77 7.08 -0.01 -4.86
C LEU A 77 8.24 -0.33 -3.91
N PHE A 78 8.07 -0.16 -2.59
CA PHE A 78 9.12 -0.43 -1.62
C PHE A 78 9.31 -1.94 -1.42
N GLY A 79 10.48 -2.43 -1.83
CA GLY A 79 10.95 -3.80 -1.61
C GLY A 79 11.89 -3.91 -0.40
N PRO A 80 12.39 -5.10 -0.04
CA PRO A 80 13.26 -5.30 1.11
C PRO A 80 14.75 -4.96 0.86
N ASP A 81 15.22 -5.02 -0.39
CA ASP A 81 16.66 -5.06 -0.69
C ASP A 81 17.35 -3.68 -0.76
N TYR A 82 16.57 -2.61 -0.95
CA TYR A 82 17.08 -1.26 -1.17
C TYR A 82 16.47 -0.27 -0.17
N TYR A 83 17.24 0.77 0.18
CA TYR A 83 16.69 1.95 0.85
C TYR A 83 16.09 2.88 -0.20
N TYR A 84 14.83 3.29 -0.03
CA TYR A 84 14.14 4.08 -1.06
C TYR A 84 14.14 5.57 -0.76
N ILE A 85 14.41 6.36 -1.79
CA ILE A 85 14.33 7.82 -1.77
C ILE A 85 13.40 8.26 -2.89
N VAL A 86 12.42 9.08 -2.56
CA VAL A 86 11.38 9.56 -3.46
C VAL A 86 11.63 11.02 -3.78
N LEU A 87 11.98 11.31 -5.03
CA LEU A 87 12.10 12.64 -5.58
C LEU A 87 10.71 13.13 -5.98
N VAL A 88 10.21 14.17 -5.33
CA VAL A 88 8.90 14.73 -5.63
C VAL A 88 9.07 15.88 -6.63
N VAL A 89 8.36 15.80 -7.75
CA VAL A 89 8.38 16.83 -8.80
C VAL A 89 7.00 17.43 -9.03
N ASP A 90 6.95 18.69 -9.45
CA ASP A 90 5.70 19.33 -9.86
C ASP A 90 5.27 18.87 -11.27
N ASN A 91 4.10 19.29 -11.73
CA ASN A 91 3.60 19.08 -13.09
C ASN A 91 4.53 19.65 -14.18
N ASN A 92 5.40 20.59 -13.81
CA ASN A 92 6.44 21.17 -14.67
C ASN A 92 7.78 20.42 -14.58
N PHE A 93 7.80 19.22 -13.98
CA PHE A 93 9.00 18.38 -13.75
C PHE A 93 10.12 19.08 -12.98
N ARG A 94 9.77 20.10 -12.19
CA ARG A 94 10.71 20.77 -11.28
C ARG A 94 10.74 20.02 -9.96
N LEU A 95 11.93 19.80 -9.41
CA LEU A 95 12.11 19.16 -8.11
C LEU A 95 11.52 20.05 -7.01
N CYS A 96 10.50 19.53 -6.33
CA CYS A 96 9.88 20.17 -5.17
C CYS A 96 10.58 19.80 -3.86
N GLY A 97 11.10 18.57 -3.78
CA GLY A 97 11.78 18.06 -2.60
C GLY A 97 12.03 16.56 -2.69
N THR A 98 12.52 15.98 -1.60
CA THR A 98 12.83 14.56 -1.48
C THR A 98 12.27 13.99 -0.20
N LEU A 99 11.77 12.77 -0.25
CA LEU A 99 11.28 12.02 0.91
C LEU A 99 11.94 10.65 0.96
N THR A 100 12.46 10.25 2.10
CA THR A 100 12.93 8.89 2.33
C THR A 100 11.76 7.95 2.57
N GLU A 101 11.97 6.64 2.40
CA GLU A 101 10.92 5.66 2.77
C GLU A 101 10.48 5.83 4.22
N THR A 102 11.40 6.16 5.11
CA THR A 102 11.13 6.43 6.52
C THR A 102 10.14 7.59 6.70
N GLU A 103 10.38 8.73 6.06
CA GLU A 103 9.51 9.91 6.16
C GLU A 103 8.12 9.64 5.59
N VAL A 104 8.03 8.87 4.49
CA VAL A 104 6.74 8.46 3.93
C VAL A 104 5.96 7.59 4.91
N TRP A 105 6.63 6.65 5.59
CA TRP A 105 6.01 5.81 6.61
C TRP A 105 5.61 6.59 7.87
N GLU A 106 6.44 7.53 8.32
CA GLU A 106 6.19 8.36 9.49
C GLU A 106 5.10 9.41 9.25
N GLY A 107 4.95 9.91 8.01
CA GLY A 107 3.85 10.80 7.61
C GLY A 107 2.51 10.11 7.40
N LEU A 108 2.50 8.78 7.24
CA LEU A 108 1.29 8.02 6.91
C LEU A 108 0.14 8.16 7.94
N PRO A 109 0.40 8.12 9.27
CA PRO A 109 -0.64 8.28 10.28
C PRO A 109 -1.29 9.67 10.25
N TYR A 110 -0.57 10.69 9.78
CA TYR A 110 -1.05 12.08 9.77
C TYR A 110 -1.87 12.42 8.52
N HIS A 111 -1.45 11.92 7.35
CA HIS A 111 -2.07 12.26 6.07
C HIS A 111 -2.98 11.16 5.50
N GLY A 112 -2.73 9.90 5.86
CA GLY A 112 -3.45 8.74 5.36
C GLY A 112 -2.87 8.15 4.07
N LEU A 113 -3.24 6.89 3.78
CA LEU A 113 -2.69 6.09 2.68
C LEU A 113 -3.00 6.67 1.27
N TYR A 114 -4.13 7.36 1.12
CA TYR A 114 -4.60 7.93 -0.15
C TYR A 114 -4.21 9.41 -0.32
N ALA A 115 -3.43 9.98 0.60
CA ALA A 115 -2.97 11.34 0.47
C ALA A 115 -1.95 11.49 -0.67
N LYS A 116 -1.92 12.70 -1.24
CA LYS A 116 -0.95 13.10 -2.25
C LYS A 116 0.44 13.22 -1.63
N ILE A 117 1.46 12.72 -2.30
CA ILE A 117 2.83 12.68 -1.78
C ILE A 117 3.40 14.07 -1.49
N GLY A 118 3.03 15.10 -2.25
CA GLY A 118 3.50 16.44 -1.94
C GLY A 118 2.87 17.08 -0.71
N LYS A 119 1.93 16.43 -0.02
CA LYS A 119 1.52 16.84 1.34
C LYS A 119 2.49 16.38 2.44
N PHE A 120 3.40 15.46 2.12
CA PHE A 120 4.39 14.90 3.04
C PHE A 120 5.72 15.69 3.00
N LEU A 121 5.84 16.65 2.07
CA LEU A 121 6.94 17.60 1.97
C LEU A 121 6.82 18.73 2.99
#